data_AF-A0A2D5QPL2-F1
#
_entry.id   AF-A0A2D5QPL2-F1
#
_cell.length_a   1.000
_cell.length_b   1.000
_cell.length_c   1.000
_cell.angle_alpha   90.00
_cell.angle_beta   90.00
_cell.angle_gamma   90.00
#
_symmetry.space_group_name_H-M   'P 1'
#
loop_
_entity.id
_entity.type
_entity.pdbx_description
1 polymer ?
#
loop_
_entity_poly.entity_id
_entity_poly.type
_entity_poly.pdbx_seq_one_letter_code
_entity_poly.pdbx_strand_id
1 'polypeptide(L)'
;MNQSNNKQAPVGDTSVAKATPDDHQTDTQLATNKRRRRRKKKKVQEPLDAAGVEVTQKIADFPRGKAQVNSKSTAKGRRSKGQAKEQTRGSKQKVKDPIEQALRLLDSAIRQEAKKTGVLRLSPLHLDLIIGAGENLNHQPDQEAIQRQIKKVKQRINEELATQIPTQWRRGTVFCFHSEQAISPPSHDAVFTGYDTLGRPQWQRLLPLCLQRQVEHLERLYAQPAEAIALMMKAPIGEALISEITAGRLYDVLAQVVIGPISDSFKPLRQEDERYTLTAQMILSKPQERKLSIHLNILGLDPDDIYEAAAKAAPRGPLARARNCILSAQKEARKLQELLNLKRVNHDRLPDEAEKILSHLRDSLFRVLKGDLKRTHHAKTRHHSMERPTSEAWRDAKRAGNERLFWDQHQETVVVVGPKGRVHVFSLDARHVTSMRLGAGELERKTGQGRWRPLIGEQVRTFKFNLNQSRQSRMN
;
A
#
# COMPACT_ATOMS: atom_id res chain seq x y z
N MET A 1 -5.00 13.93 70.71
CA MET A 1 -3.78 14.20 71.50
C MET A 1 -2.64 13.41 70.91
N ASN A 2 -1.81 14.04 70.08
CA ASN A 2 -0.35 13.89 70.09
C ASN A 2 0.25 14.90 69.12
N GLN A 3 1.24 15.62 69.64
CA GLN A 3 1.73 16.90 69.17
C GLN A 3 2.86 16.73 68.14
N SER A 4 2.98 17.76 67.30
CA SER A 4 4.22 18.41 66.85
C SER A 4 5.31 17.57 66.16
N ASN A 5 5.56 17.90 64.89
CA ASN A 5 6.85 18.52 64.58
C ASN A 5 6.78 19.43 63.35
N ASN A 6 7.14 20.69 63.60
CA ASN A 6 7.18 21.83 62.71
C ASN A 6 8.65 22.10 62.37
N LYS A 7 9.01 22.20 61.08
CA LYS A 7 10.29 22.77 60.63
C LYS A 7 10.08 23.57 59.33
N GLN A 8 9.89 24.88 59.50
CA GLN A 8 10.37 25.95 58.60
C GLN A 8 11.90 26.06 58.80
N ALA A 9 12.78 26.56 57.93
CA ALA A 9 12.79 27.55 56.84
C ALA A 9 14.07 27.26 55.97
N PRO A 10 14.61 28.10 55.03
CA PRO A 10 14.26 29.48 54.70
C PRO A 10 14.12 29.83 53.21
N VAL A 11 13.58 31.04 53.06
CA VAL A 11 13.47 31.94 51.91
C VAL A 11 14.85 32.25 51.30
N GLY A 12 14.94 32.16 49.99
CA GLY A 12 16.05 32.67 49.18
C GLY A 12 15.49 33.53 48.05
N ASP A 13 15.61 34.84 48.24
CA ASP A 13 15.25 35.89 47.30
C ASP A 13 16.50 36.31 46.48
N THR A 14 16.30 37.07 45.40
CA THR A 14 17.29 37.70 44.48
C THR A 14 17.70 36.94 43.20
N SER A 15 17.16 37.37 42.05
CA SER A 15 17.89 38.27 41.15
C SER A 15 17.08 38.62 39.90
N VAL A 16 16.87 39.92 39.76
CA VAL A 16 16.26 40.63 38.65
C VAL A 16 17.27 40.71 37.50
N ALA A 17 16.93 40.17 36.33
CA ALA A 17 17.67 40.43 35.10
C ALA A 17 16.94 41.47 34.26
N LYS A 18 17.66 42.57 34.01
CA LYS A 18 17.26 43.78 33.27
C LYS A 18 16.93 43.46 31.82
N ALA A 19 15.82 44.01 31.34
CA ALA A 19 15.54 44.24 29.93
C ALA A 19 16.20 45.57 29.50
N THR A 20 16.92 45.54 28.38
CA THR A 20 17.33 46.72 27.61
C THR A 20 16.60 46.69 26.27
N PRO A 21 16.02 47.83 25.82
CA PRO A 21 15.49 47.97 24.47
C PRO A 21 16.58 48.55 23.56
N ASP A 22 16.85 47.91 22.43
CA ASP A 22 17.60 48.53 21.33
C ASP A 22 16.68 48.72 20.13
N ASP A 23 16.44 50.00 19.87
CA ASP A 23 16.06 50.57 18.58
C ASP A 23 17.09 50.20 17.52
N HIS A 24 16.64 49.73 16.37
CA HIS A 24 17.22 50.15 15.09
C HIS A 24 16.20 50.00 13.95
N GLN A 25 15.72 51.16 13.51
CA GLN A 25 15.20 51.38 12.16
C GLN A 25 16.29 51.04 11.13
N THR A 26 15.90 50.46 10.00
CA THR A 26 16.35 50.92 8.69
C THR A 26 15.42 50.42 7.60
N ASP A 27 14.96 51.38 6.82
CA ASP A 27 14.29 51.27 5.54
C ASP A 27 14.98 50.29 4.59
N THR A 28 14.20 49.50 3.85
CA THR A 28 14.46 49.36 2.42
C THR A 28 13.16 49.12 1.66
N GLN A 29 12.70 50.19 1.04
CA GLN A 29 11.75 50.17 -0.07
C GLN A 29 12.36 49.40 -1.26
N LEU A 30 11.59 48.52 -1.89
CA LEU A 30 11.85 48.15 -3.30
C LEU A 30 10.56 47.74 -4.02
N ALA A 31 10.07 48.75 -4.76
CA ALA A 31 9.56 48.69 -6.13
C ALA A 31 8.58 47.57 -6.51
N THR A 32 7.35 48.03 -6.66
CA THR A 32 6.34 47.61 -7.62
C THR A 32 6.87 46.98 -8.91
N ASN A 33 6.31 45.84 -9.30
CA ASN A 33 6.18 45.49 -10.72
C ASN A 33 4.80 44.88 -11.02
N LYS A 34 3.89 45.78 -11.42
CA LYS A 34 2.62 45.47 -12.07
C LYS A 34 2.89 44.74 -13.39
N ARG A 35 2.55 43.46 -13.50
CA ARG A 35 2.43 42.78 -14.82
C ARG A 35 0.98 42.44 -15.14
N ARG A 36 0.38 43.42 -15.81
CA ARG A 36 -0.88 43.45 -16.54
C ARG A 36 -0.86 42.37 -17.65
N ARG A 37 -1.69 41.32 -17.56
CA ARG A 37 -2.04 40.48 -18.73
C ARG A 37 -3.54 40.17 -18.79
N ARG A 38 -4.19 41.01 -19.61
CA ARG A 38 -5.27 40.74 -20.57
C ARG A 38 -6.28 39.62 -20.25
N ARG A 39 -7.45 40.09 -19.81
CA ARG A 39 -8.77 39.48 -20.01
C ARG A 39 -8.96 39.05 -21.48
N LYS A 40 -9.29 37.79 -21.72
CA LYS A 40 -10.03 37.36 -22.92
C LYS A 40 -11.49 37.12 -22.50
N LYS A 41 -12.37 38.01 -22.97
CA LYS A 41 -13.82 37.82 -23.01
C LYS A 41 -14.10 36.59 -23.88
N LYS A 42 -14.88 35.63 -23.38
CA LYS A 42 -15.77 34.82 -24.21
C LYS A 42 -17.14 34.89 -23.56
N LYS A 43 -18.09 35.41 -24.33
CA LYS A 43 -19.46 35.73 -23.99
C LYS A 43 -20.33 34.77 -24.81
N VAL A 44 -21.52 34.46 -24.28
CA VAL A 44 -22.70 33.89 -24.97
C VAL A 44 -22.61 32.35 -25.14
N GLN A 45 -23.58 31.50 -24.79
CA GLN A 45 -25.05 31.63 -24.80
C GLN A 45 -25.68 30.63 -23.79
N GLU A 46 -26.59 31.07 -22.94
CA GLU A 46 -27.77 30.29 -22.54
C GLU A 46 -28.88 30.57 -23.57
N PRO A 47 -29.87 29.67 -23.70
CA PRO A 47 -31.18 30.09 -23.23
C PRO A 47 -31.95 29.03 -22.42
N LEU A 48 -32.94 29.61 -21.76
CA LEU A 48 -33.94 29.10 -20.82
C LEU A 48 -35.05 28.25 -21.47
N ASP A 49 -35.91 27.78 -20.57
CA ASP A 49 -37.30 27.31 -20.73
C ASP A 49 -37.47 25.82 -21.02
N ALA A 50 -38.44 25.08 -20.48
CA ALA A 50 -39.42 25.26 -19.41
C ALA A 50 -40.14 23.88 -19.27
N ALA A 51 -40.99 23.79 -18.24
CA ALA A 51 -42.15 22.90 -18.13
C ALA A 51 -41.92 21.47 -17.61
N GLY A 52 -42.60 21.20 -16.48
CA GLY A 52 -42.83 19.87 -15.97
C GLY A 52 -43.93 19.13 -16.73
N VAL A 53 -43.93 17.81 -16.57
CA VAL A 53 -45.07 16.92 -16.82
C VAL A 53 -44.97 15.76 -15.83
N GLU A 54 -45.91 15.69 -14.89
CA GLU A 54 -46.35 14.44 -14.28
C GLU A 54 -47.09 13.62 -15.33
N VAL A 55 -46.71 12.36 -15.57
CA VAL A 55 -47.66 11.30 -15.98
C VAL A 55 -47.20 9.94 -15.44
N THR A 56 -48.19 9.28 -14.86
CA THR A 56 -48.37 7.93 -14.33
C THR A 56 -47.91 6.73 -15.19
N GLN A 57 -47.59 5.65 -14.46
CA GLN A 57 -47.89 4.22 -14.70
C GLN A 57 -47.51 3.57 -16.05
N LYS A 58 -46.71 2.49 -15.97
CA LYS A 58 -47.17 1.14 -16.37
C LYS A 58 -46.23 0.04 -15.87
N ILE A 59 -46.82 -0.84 -15.07
CA ILE A 59 -46.35 -2.17 -14.72
C ILE A 59 -46.56 -3.05 -15.95
N ALA A 60 -45.56 -3.85 -16.33
CA ALA A 60 -45.74 -4.92 -17.31
C ALA A 60 -45.03 -6.19 -16.84
N ASP A 61 -45.81 -7.26 -16.91
CA ASP A 61 -45.61 -8.61 -16.43
C ASP A 61 -44.42 -9.36 -17.06
N PHE A 62 -43.76 -10.21 -16.25
CA PHE A 62 -42.94 -11.31 -16.74
C PHE A 62 -43.48 -12.64 -16.18
N PRO A 63 -43.87 -13.61 -17.02
CA PRO A 63 -44.47 -14.85 -16.55
C PRO A 63 -43.41 -15.90 -16.16
N ARG A 64 -43.76 -16.63 -15.09
CA ARG A 64 -43.12 -17.86 -14.61
C ARG A 64 -43.47 -19.02 -15.54
N GLY A 65 -42.47 -19.72 -16.06
CA GLY A 65 -42.61 -21.03 -16.69
C GLY A 65 -41.95 -22.12 -15.85
N LYS A 66 -42.77 -22.92 -15.15
CA LYS A 66 -42.37 -24.22 -14.59
C LYS A 66 -42.60 -25.29 -15.66
N ALA A 67 -41.66 -26.21 -15.83
CA ALA A 67 -41.90 -27.48 -16.52
C ALA A 67 -41.27 -28.63 -15.71
N GLN A 68 -42.13 -29.34 -14.98
CA GLN A 68 -41.90 -30.72 -14.57
C GLN A 68 -42.16 -31.61 -15.78
N VAL A 69 -41.28 -32.58 -16.05
CA VAL A 69 -41.66 -33.79 -16.77
C VAL A 69 -41.07 -34.99 -16.04
N ASN A 70 -41.97 -35.73 -15.41
CA ASN A 70 -41.82 -37.14 -15.04
C ASN A 70 -41.92 -37.98 -16.32
N SER A 71 -41.09 -39.02 -16.44
CA SER A 71 -41.52 -40.25 -17.11
C SER A 71 -40.71 -41.45 -16.62
N LYS A 72 -41.42 -42.33 -15.89
CA LYS A 72 -41.09 -43.74 -15.69
C LYS A 72 -41.17 -44.47 -17.04
N SER A 73 -40.28 -45.43 -17.28
CA SER A 73 -40.63 -46.63 -18.06
C SER A 73 -39.73 -47.80 -17.68
N THR A 74 -40.38 -48.85 -17.20
CA THR A 74 -39.92 -50.23 -17.04
C THR A 74 -39.77 -50.93 -18.39
N ALA A 75 -38.74 -51.78 -18.57
CA ALA A 75 -38.86 -53.00 -19.37
C ALA A 75 -37.70 -53.99 -19.09
N LYS A 76 -38.09 -55.23 -18.76
CA LYS A 76 -37.26 -56.44 -18.72
C LYS A 76 -36.81 -56.83 -20.13
N GLY A 77 -35.64 -57.48 -20.28
CA GLY A 77 -35.42 -58.34 -21.45
C GLY A 77 -33.99 -58.77 -21.76
N ARG A 78 -33.66 -60.00 -21.32
CA ARG A 78 -32.83 -61.02 -22.00
C ARG A 78 -31.31 -60.85 -22.18
N ARG A 79 -30.65 -61.83 -21.55
CA ARG A 79 -29.35 -62.47 -21.85
C ARG A 79 -28.94 -62.45 -23.33
N SER A 80 -27.68 -62.09 -23.57
CA SER A 80 -26.79 -62.81 -24.47
C SER A 80 -25.36 -62.78 -23.95
N LYS A 81 -24.77 -63.96 -23.83
CA LYS A 81 -23.35 -64.18 -23.58
C LYS A 81 -22.59 -63.78 -24.85
N GLY A 82 -21.62 -62.90 -24.71
CA GLY A 82 -20.68 -62.55 -25.78
C GLY A 82 -19.37 -62.12 -25.15
N GLN A 83 -18.44 -63.07 -25.01
CA GLN A 83 -17.05 -62.80 -24.69
C GLN A 83 -16.46 -61.93 -25.81
N ALA A 84 -16.15 -60.68 -25.50
CA ALA A 84 -15.35 -59.82 -26.35
C ALA A 84 -14.31 -59.11 -25.46
N LYS A 85 -13.05 -59.36 -25.79
CA LYS A 85 -11.84 -58.79 -25.20
C LYS A 85 -12.00 -57.29 -24.94
N GLU A 86 -12.20 -56.94 -23.68
CA GLU A 86 -12.08 -55.58 -23.20
C GLU A 86 -10.58 -55.26 -23.12
N GLN A 87 -10.10 -54.63 -24.20
CA GLN A 87 -8.82 -53.94 -24.20
C GLN A 87 -8.83 -52.97 -23.01
N THR A 88 -7.99 -53.25 -22.02
CA THR A 88 -7.53 -52.31 -21.01
C THR A 88 -6.89 -51.11 -21.70
N ARG A 89 -7.71 -50.16 -22.17
CA ARG A 89 -7.31 -48.78 -22.39
C ARG A 89 -6.97 -48.25 -21.00
N GLY A 90 -5.68 -48.36 -20.64
CA GLY A 90 -5.13 -47.68 -19.49
C GLY A 90 -5.55 -46.23 -19.57
N SER A 91 -6.52 -45.86 -18.73
CA SER A 91 -6.85 -44.47 -18.50
C SER A 91 -5.55 -43.83 -18.04
N LYS A 92 -4.89 -43.09 -18.93
CA LYS A 92 -3.75 -42.24 -18.55
C LYS A 92 -4.28 -41.35 -17.45
N GLN A 93 -3.98 -41.75 -16.22
CA GLN A 93 -4.37 -41.05 -15.01
C GLN A 93 -3.70 -39.70 -15.16
N LYS A 94 -4.47 -38.68 -15.56
CA LYS A 94 -3.98 -37.32 -15.72
C LYS A 94 -3.24 -37.02 -14.42
N VAL A 95 -1.92 -36.87 -14.51
CA VAL A 95 -1.08 -36.47 -13.40
C VAL A 95 -1.70 -35.16 -12.94
N LYS A 96 -2.42 -35.21 -11.81
CA LYS A 96 -3.10 -34.03 -11.27
C LYS A 96 -2.01 -33.05 -10.92
N ASP A 97 -2.23 -31.78 -11.28
CA ASP A 97 -1.31 -30.70 -10.97
C ASP A 97 -1.03 -30.73 -9.45
N PRO A 98 0.23 -30.89 -9.02
CA PRO A 98 0.58 -30.95 -7.60
C PRO A 98 0.13 -29.70 -6.83
N ILE A 99 0.04 -28.54 -7.50
CA ILE A 99 -0.47 -27.30 -6.91
C ILE A 99 -1.97 -27.43 -6.64
N GLU A 100 -2.74 -27.97 -7.58
CA GLU A 100 -4.18 -28.21 -7.42
C GLU A 100 -4.45 -29.20 -6.28
N GLN A 101 -3.64 -30.25 -6.15
CA GLN A 101 -3.76 -31.21 -5.06
C GLN A 101 -3.46 -30.56 -3.70
N ALA A 102 -2.43 -29.71 -3.61
CA ALA A 102 -2.09 -28.98 -2.39
C ALA A 102 -3.20 -28.00 -1.99
N LEU A 103 -3.77 -27.25 -2.95
CA LEU A 103 -4.89 -26.35 -2.71
C LEU A 103 -6.16 -27.09 -2.24
N ARG A 104 -6.46 -28.27 -2.79
CA ARG A 104 -7.59 -29.10 -2.34
C ARG A 104 -7.39 -29.64 -0.91
N LEU A 105 -6.17 -30.09 -0.58
CA LEU A 105 -5.86 -30.53 0.78
C LEU A 105 -6.02 -29.38 1.79
N LEU A 106 -5.57 -28.19 1.42
CA LEU A 106 -5.75 -26.98 2.22
C LEU A 106 -7.24 -26.62 2.40
N ASP A 107 -8.01 -26.50 1.31
CA ASP A 107 -9.45 -26.21 1.38
C ASP A 107 -10.20 -27.23 2.26
N SER A 108 -9.88 -28.52 2.13
CA SER A 108 -10.48 -29.57 2.95
C SER A 108 -10.18 -29.42 4.44
N ALA A 109 -8.93 -29.07 4.79
CA ALA A 109 -8.51 -28.85 6.16
C ALA A 109 -9.17 -27.60 6.76
N ILE A 110 -9.28 -26.53 5.96
CA ILE A 110 -9.97 -25.27 6.34
C ILE A 110 -11.45 -25.55 6.65
N ARG A 111 -12.15 -26.25 5.76
CA ARG A 111 -13.58 -26.59 5.93
C ARG A 111 -13.82 -27.49 7.13
N GLN A 112 -12.94 -28.48 7.36
CA GLN A 112 -13.05 -29.36 8.52
C GLN A 112 -12.89 -28.59 9.82
N GLU A 113 -11.93 -27.68 9.91
CA GLU A 113 -11.71 -26.89 11.12
C GLU A 113 -12.83 -25.87 11.36
N ALA A 114 -13.31 -25.21 10.30
CA ALA A 114 -14.47 -24.31 10.35
C ALA A 114 -15.74 -25.05 10.82
N LYS A 115 -15.98 -26.27 10.31
CA LYS A 115 -17.10 -27.11 10.75
C LYS A 115 -16.97 -27.54 12.21
N LYS A 116 -15.75 -27.88 12.66
CA LYS A 116 -15.47 -28.26 14.06
C LYS A 116 -15.74 -27.13 15.05
N THR A 117 -15.45 -25.91 14.64
CA THR A 117 -15.56 -24.70 15.48
C THR A 117 -16.91 -24.00 15.36
N GLY A 118 -17.80 -24.48 14.49
CA GLY A 118 -19.13 -23.90 14.28
C GLY A 118 -19.12 -22.55 13.55
N VAL A 119 -17.98 -22.16 12.97
CA VAL A 119 -17.85 -20.89 12.24
C VAL A 119 -18.28 -21.09 10.79
N LEU A 120 -19.44 -20.53 10.44
CA LEU A 120 -20.04 -20.63 9.10
C LEU A 120 -19.34 -19.72 8.07
N ARG A 121 -18.61 -18.70 8.52
CA ARG A 121 -17.83 -17.78 7.67
C ARG A 121 -16.52 -17.40 8.36
N LEU A 122 -15.41 -17.92 7.83
CA LEU A 122 -14.09 -17.40 8.17
C LEU A 122 -13.91 -16.04 7.48
N SER A 123 -13.42 -15.04 8.22
CA SER A 123 -12.79 -13.88 7.59
C SER A 123 -11.71 -14.36 6.62
N PRO A 124 -11.52 -13.70 5.47
CA PRO A 124 -10.51 -14.10 4.51
C PRO A 124 -9.14 -14.20 5.19
N LEU A 125 -8.59 -15.42 5.10
CA LEU A 125 -7.36 -15.80 5.75
C LEU A 125 -6.24 -15.67 4.73
N HIS A 126 -5.43 -14.62 4.85
CA HIS A 126 -4.26 -14.48 4.00
C HIS A 126 -3.19 -15.50 4.40
N LEU A 127 -2.86 -16.38 3.47
CA LEU A 127 -1.85 -17.42 3.62
C LEU A 127 -0.76 -17.20 2.57
N ASP A 128 0.44 -16.87 3.01
CA ASP A 128 1.61 -16.87 2.13
C ASP A 128 2.10 -18.32 2.05
N LEU A 129 1.58 -19.05 1.07
CA LEU A 129 1.97 -20.43 0.81
C LEU A 129 3.19 -20.43 -0.10
N ILE A 130 4.35 -20.75 0.49
CA ILE A 130 5.54 -21.07 -0.29
C ILE A 130 5.47 -22.56 -0.58
N ILE A 131 5.03 -22.91 -1.78
CA ILE A 131 5.08 -24.27 -2.32
C ILE A 131 6.35 -24.34 -3.15
N GLY A 132 7.39 -25.00 -2.62
CA GLY A 132 8.58 -25.29 -3.41
C GLY A 132 8.21 -26.28 -4.51
N ALA A 133 8.15 -25.83 -5.76
CA ALA A 133 8.35 -26.73 -6.86
C ALA A 133 9.81 -27.17 -6.76
N GLY A 134 10.08 -28.44 -6.43
CA GLY A 134 11.44 -28.95 -6.38
C GLY A 134 12.18 -28.61 -7.67
N GLU A 135 13.52 -28.49 -7.63
CA GLU A 135 14.35 -28.09 -8.78
C GLU A 135 14.13 -29.00 -10.01
N ASN A 136 13.53 -30.18 -9.82
CA ASN A 136 13.03 -31.03 -10.87
C ASN A 136 11.49 -31.05 -10.87
N LEU A 137 10.88 -30.63 -11.99
CA LEU A 137 9.43 -30.72 -12.28
C LEU A 137 8.85 -32.14 -12.19
N ASN A 138 9.71 -33.16 -12.07
CA ASN A 138 9.34 -34.57 -11.93
C ASN A 138 9.39 -35.09 -10.48
N HIS A 139 9.80 -34.28 -9.49
CA HIS A 139 9.74 -34.70 -8.10
C HIS A 139 8.36 -34.42 -7.51
N GLN A 140 7.82 -35.46 -6.85
CA GLN A 140 6.61 -35.31 -6.05
C GLN A 140 6.82 -34.18 -5.05
N PRO A 141 5.83 -33.30 -4.85
CA PRO A 141 5.96 -32.22 -3.90
C PRO A 141 6.29 -32.80 -2.52
N ASP A 142 7.28 -32.21 -1.85
CA ASP A 142 7.70 -32.62 -0.51
C ASP A 142 6.48 -32.61 0.43
N GLN A 143 6.00 -33.81 0.75
CA GLN A 143 4.81 -33.98 1.58
C GLN A 143 5.02 -33.38 2.96
N GLU A 144 6.26 -33.37 3.48
CA GLU A 144 6.55 -32.74 4.76
C GLU A 144 6.42 -31.22 4.68
N ALA A 145 6.90 -30.59 3.60
CA ALA A 145 6.74 -29.15 3.39
C ALA A 145 5.25 -28.77 3.33
N ILE A 146 4.43 -29.56 2.63
CA ILE A 146 2.97 -29.35 2.58
C ILE A 146 2.37 -29.51 3.98
N GLN A 147 2.71 -30.56 4.73
CA GLN A 147 2.19 -30.78 6.08
C GLN A 147 2.60 -29.66 7.05
N ARG A 148 3.83 -29.13 6.95
CA ARG A 148 4.28 -27.96 7.72
C ARG A 148 3.45 -26.72 7.39
N GLN A 149 3.12 -26.50 6.12
CA GLN A 149 2.23 -25.41 5.72
C GLN A 149 0.80 -25.63 6.24
N ILE A 150 0.24 -26.83 6.12
CA ILE A 150 -1.08 -27.17 6.68
C ILE A 150 -1.11 -26.92 8.19
N LYS A 151 -0.06 -27.29 8.93
CA LYS A 151 0.04 -27.03 10.38
C LYS A 151 0.03 -25.53 10.68
N LYS A 152 0.79 -24.72 9.92
CA LYS A 152 0.78 -23.25 10.04
C LYS A 152 -0.60 -22.65 9.72
N VAL A 153 -1.28 -23.19 8.70
CA VAL A 153 -2.63 -22.75 8.30
C VAL A 153 -3.64 -23.08 9.40
N LYS A 154 -3.64 -24.32 9.92
CA LYS A 154 -4.48 -24.72 11.05
C LYS A 154 -4.23 -23.85 12.27
N GLN A 155 -2.96 -23.56 12.58
CA GLN A 155 -2.62 -22.64 13.66
C GLN A 155 -3.19 -21.25 13.42
N ARG A 156 -3.02 -20.66 12.24
CA ARG A 156 -3.61 -19.36 11.89
C ARG A 156 -5.14 -19.34 11.97
N ILE A 157 -5.77 -20.42 11.51
CA ILE A 157 -7.22 -20.57 11.56
C ILE A 157 -7.67 -20.64 13.02
N ASN A 158 -6.98 -21.41 13.85
CA ASN A 158 -7.33 -21.50 15.26
C ASN A 158 -7.04 -20.20 16.02
N GLU A 159 -6.02 -19.43 15.63
CA GLU A 159 -5.78 -18.08 16.14
C GLU A 159 -6.90 -17.11 15.73
N GLU A 160 -7.32 -17.12 14.47
CA GLU A 160 -8.40 -16.26 13.96
C GLU A 160 -9.78 -16.67 14.48
N LEU A 161 -10.06 -17.97 14.55
CA LEU A 161 -11.26 -18.51 15.17
C LEU A 161 -11.27 -18.22 16.67
N ALA A 162 -10.10 -18.25 17.31
CA ALA A 162 -9.98 -17.81 18.70
C ALA A 162 -10.28 -16.32 18.86
N THR A 163 -10.06 -15.51 17.83
CA THR A 163 -10.52 -14.11 17.80
C THR A 163 -11.97 -13.95 17.33
N GLN A 164 -12.68 -15.01 16.92
CA GLN A 164 -14.08 -14.94 16.43
C GLN A 164 -15.15 -15.44 17.42
N ILE A 165 -14.77 -16.17 18.47
CA ILE A 165 -15.61 -16.36 19.68
C ILE A 165 -15.98 -14.96 20.20
N PRO A 166 -17.23 -14.65 20.62
CA PRO A 166 -17.85 -13.31 20.72
C PRO A 166 -16.99 -12.26 21.42
N THR A 167 -15.97 -11.84 20.71
CA THR A 167 -15.18 -10.67 20.98
C THR A 167 -15.82 -9.66 20.07
N GLN A 168 -16.60 -8.80 20.69
CA GLN A 168 -16.78 -7.37 20.44
C GLN A 168 -15.93 -6.69 19.32
N TRP A 169 -14.79 -7.23 18.90
CA TRP A 169 -13.96 -6.72 17.82
C TRP A 169 -14.20 -7.43 16.47
N ARG A 170 -14.37 -6.64 15.40
CA ARG A 170 -14.27 -7.11 14.01
C ARG A 170 -13.28 -6.22 13.26
N ARG A 171 -12.52 -6.81 12.32
CA ARG A 171 -11.68 -6.02 11.40
C ARG A 171 -12.54 -4.98 10.69
N GLY A 172 -12.00 -3.77 10.49
CA GLY A 172 -12.75 -2.71 9.83
C GLY A 172 -13.79 -2.02 10.71
N THR A 173 -13.88 -2.37 11.99
CA THR A 173 -14.87 -1.80 12.92
C THR A 173 -14.21 -1.31 14.20
N VAL A 174 -14.91 -0.45 14.93
CA VAL A 174 -14.56 -0.01 16.29
C VAL A 174 -15.62 -0.50 17.24
N PHE A 175 -15.20 -0.96 18.42
CA PHE A 175 -16.14 -1.48 19.40
C PHE A 175 -16.96 -0.37 20.06
N CYS A 176 -18.29 -0.51 20.12
CA CYS A 176 -19.16 0.41 20.85
C CYS A 176 -19.48 -0.13 22.23
N PHE A 177 -19.04 0.57 23.27
CA PHE A 177 -19.26 0.21 24.67
C PHE A 177 -20.72 0.35 25.11
N HIS A 178 -21.52 1.13 24.38
CA HIS A 178 -22.95 1.33 24.67
C HIS A 178 -23.83 0.18 24.17
N SER A 179 -23.66 -0.22 22.90
CA SER A 179 -24.46 -1.28 22.28
C SER A 179 -23.83 -2.67 22.40
N GLU A 180 -22.59 -2.74 22.89
CA GLU A 180 -21.75 -3.94 22.90
C GLU A 180 -21.57 -4.59 21.53
N GLN A 181 -21.53 -3.77 20.49
CA GLN A 181 -21.39 -4.21 19.11
C GLN A 181 -20.22 -3.53 18.41
N ALA A 182 -19.67 -4.19 17.40
CA ALA A 182 -18.67 -3.64 16.52
C ALA A 182 -19.36 -2.73 15.47
N ILE A 183 -18.94 -1.46 15.38
CA ILE A 183 -19.52 -0.44 14.50
C ILE A 183 -18.52 -0.07 13.41
N SER A 184 -18.93 -0.15 12.14
CA SER A 184 -18.13 0.31 11.00
C SER A 184 -18.14 1.84 10.91
N PRO A 185 -17.09 2.46 10.33
CA PRO A 185 -17.11 3.88 10.00
C PRO A 185 -18.35 4.23 9.16
N PRO A 186 -19.04 5.36 9.41
CA PRO A 186 -20.24 5.75 8.67
C PRO A 186 -19.96 6.16 7.21
N SER A 187 -18.70 6.50 6.89
CA SER A 187 -18.24 6.84 5.53
C SER A 187 -16.77 6.47 5.35
N HIS A 188 -16.30 6.39 4.10
CA HIS A 188 -14.91 6.07 3.75
C HIS A 188 -13.88 7.12 4.19
N ASP A 189 -14.32 8.33 4.51
CA ASP A 189 -13.49 9.44 4.98
C ASP A 189 -13.70 9.74 6.48
N ALA A 190 -14.50 8.92 7.17
CA ALA A 190 -14.70 9.03 8.60
C ALA A 190 -13.49 8.50 9.36
N VAL A 191 -13.01 9.31 10.29
CA VAL A 191 -11.89 9.03 11.18
C VAL A 191 -12.42 8.86 12.59
N PHE A 192 -12.02 7.78 13.25
CA PHE A 192 -12.32 7.57 14.66
C PHE A 192 -11.55 8.60 15.51
N THR A 193 -12.27 9.36 16.35
CA THR A 193 -11.69 10.42 17.20
C THR A 193 -11.76 10.13 18.70
N GLY A 194 -12.37 9.00 19.09
CA GLY A 194 -12.56 8.60 20.47
C GLY A 194 -13.98 8.13 20.74
N TYR A 195 -14.38 8.08 22.01
CA TYR A 195 -15.75 7.78 22.41
C TYR A 195 -16.43 9.02 23.00
N ASP A 196 -17.76 9.02 23.02
CA ASP A 196 -18.51 9.94 23.88
C ASP A 196 -18.63 9.41 25.32
N THR A 197 -19.29 10.18 26.17
CA THR A 197 -19.58 9.85 27.56
C THR A 197 -20.47 8.61 27.74
N LEU A 198 -21.20 8.19 26.70
CA LEU A 198 -21.99 6.95 26.69
C LEU A 198 -21.19 5.75 26.18
N GLY A 199 -19.94 5.95 25.74
CA GLY A 199 -19.10 4.91 25.15
C GLY A 199 -19.44 4.59 23.70
N ARG A 200 -20.09 5.50 22.96
CA ARG A 200 -20.33 5.37 21.53
C ARG A 200 -19.15 5.94 20.73
N PRO A 201 -18.69 5.26 19.66
CA PRO A 201 -17.56 5.74 18.87
C PRO A 201 -17.94 7.04 18.16
N GLN A 202 -17.06 8.03 18.28
CA GLN A 202 -17.17 9.33 17.63
C GLN A 202 -16.37 9.34 16.33
N TRP A 203 -16.97 9.90 15.30
CA TRP A 203 -16.43 9.92 13.94
C TRP A 203 -16.38 11.35 13.43
N GLN A 204 -15.24 11.74 12.85
CA GLN A 204 -15.06 13.05 12.23
C GLN A 204 -14.42 12.87 10.86
N ARG A 205 -14.76 13.74 9.91
CA ARG A 205 -14.06 13.77 8.61
C ARG A 205 -12.62 14.26 8.81
N LEU A 206 -11.70 13.83 7.95
CA LEU A 206 -10.27 14.14 8.06
C LEU A 206 -9.97 15.65 8.14
N LEU A 207 -10.58 16.48 7.29
CA LEU A 207 -10.29 17.91 7.24
C LEU A 207 -10.63 18.63 8.56
N PRO A 208 -11.86 18.52 9.11
CA PRO A 208 -12.15 19.07 10.44
C PRO A 208 -11.21 18.59 11.53
N LEU A 209 -10.81 17.31 11.50
CA LEU A 209 -9.85 16.75 12.45
C LEU A 209 -8.48 17.43 12.32
N CYS A 210 -7.97 17.61 11.09
CA CYS A 210 -6.70 18.27 10.86
C CYS A 210 -6.72 19.76 11.27
N LEU A 211 -7.85 20.45 11.09
CA LEU A 211 -8.05 21.83 11.57
C LEU A 211 -8.02 21.90 13.10
N GLN A 212 -8.76 21.02 13.78
CA GLN A 212 -8.78 20.93 15.24
C GLN A 212 -7.39 20.65 15.83
N ARG A 213 -6.58 19.84 15.13
CA ARG A 213 -5.21 19.48 15.53
C ARG A 213 -4.16 20.46 15.04
N GLN A 214 -4.54 21.55 14.35
CA GLN A 214 -3.63 22.55 13.79
C GLN A 214 -2.51 21.92 12.95
N VAL A 215 -2.85 20.91 12.15
CA VAL A 215 -1.86 20.22 11.32
C VAL A 215 -1.25 21.21 10.33
N GLU A 216 0.07 21.22 10.22
CA GLU A 216 0.75 22.06 9.23
C GLU A 216 0.44 21.59 7.81
N HIS A 217 0.52 22.53 6.86
CA HIS A 217 0.37 22.27 5.43
C HIS A 217 -1.00 21.72 4.98
N LEU A 218 -2.09 22.17 5.62
CA LEU A 218 -3.46 21.80 5.23
C LEU A 218 -3.79 22.11 3.77
N GLU A 219 -3.14 23.12 3.18
CA GLU A 219 -3.29 23.48 1.77
C GLU A 219 -3.00 22.30 0.82
N ARG A 220 -2.20 21.32 1.26
CA ARG A 220 -1.88 20.10 0.51
C ARG A 220 -3.10 19.22 0.22
N LEU A 221 -4.12 19.24 1.09
CA LEU A 221 -5.38 18.53 0.86
C LEU A 221 -6.16 19.07 -0.36
N TYR A 222 -5.85 20.31 -0.76
CA TYR A 222 -6.49 21.01 -1.88
C TYR A 222 -5.58 21.16 -3.11
N ALA A 223 -4.35 20.63 -3.04
CA ALA A 223 -3.44 20.63 -4.18
C ALA A 223 -4.03 19.84 -5.37
N GLN A 224 -3.49 20.06 -6.57
CA GLN A 224 -3.84 19.29 -7.76
C GLN A 224 -2.59 18.62 -8.34
N PRO A 225 -2.40 17.30 -8.15
CA PRO A 225 -3.28 16.36 -7.42
C PRO A 225 -3.28 16.60 -5.90
N ALA A 226 -4.34 16.16 -5.21
CA ALA A 226 -4.41 16.30 -3.76
C ALA A 226 -3.32 15.44 -3.10
N GLU A 227 -2.62 16.01 -2.14
CA GLU A 227 -1.58 15.31 -1.41
C GLU A 227 -2.15 14.75 -0.10
N ALA A 228 -1.79 13.50 0.19
CA ALA A 228 -2.13 12.88 1.46
C ALA A 228 -1.41 13.61 2.61
N ILE A 229 -2.12 13.74 3.73
CA ILE A 229 -1.59 14.10 5.04
C ILE A 229 -1.62 12.84 5.91
N ALA A 230 -0.67 12.74 6.84
CA ALA A 230 -0.61 11.67 7.82
C ALA A 230 -0.63 12.26 9.24
N LEU A 231 -1.63 11.88 10.03
CA LEU A 231 -1.79 12.28 11.42
C LEU A 231 -1.53 11.09 12.34
N MET A 232 -0.66 11.28 13.32
CA MET A 232 -0.41 10.31 14.38
C MET A 232 -1.19 10.72 15.63
N MET A 233 -1.87 9.77 16.27
CA MET A 233 -2.56 9.98 17.54
C MET A 233 -2.17 8.87 18.51
N LYS A 234 -1.84 9.26 19.73
CA LYS A 234 -1.48 8.35 20.82
C LYS A 234 -2.63 8.23 21.80
N ALA A 235 -2.75 7.08 22.48
CA ALA A 235 -3.66 6.93 23.59
C ALA A 235 -3.38 7.97 24.72
N PRO A 236 -4.42 8.39 25.47
CA PRO A 236 -5.83 8.08 25.23
C PRO A 236 -6.36 8.81 23.99
N ILE A 237 -7.15 8.10 23.18
CA ILE A 237 -7.82 8.68 22.00
C ILE A 237 -9.24 9.08 22.42
N GLY A 238 -9.45 10.38 22.60
CA GLY A 238 -10.73 10.94 23.03
C GLY A 238 -10.65 11.64 24.38
N GLU A 239 -11.78 11.74 25.07
CA GLU A 239 -11.89 12.35 26.40
C GLU A 239 -11.32 11.44 27.51
N ALA A 240 -10.67 12.04 28.51
CA ALA A 240 -10.04 11.31 29.62
C ALA A 240 -11.04 10.48 30.46
N LEU A 241 -12.32 10.89 30.52
CA LEU A 241 -13.39 10.20 31.25
C LEU A 241 -13.62 8.75 30.75
N ILE A 242 -13.23 8.45 29.53
CA ILE A 242 -13.34 7.10 28.96
C ILE A 242 -12.42 6.11 29.68
N SER A 243 -11.28 6.54 30.21
CA SER A 243 -10.36 5.66 30.95
C SER A 243 -11.02 4.99 32.15
N GLU A 244 -12.00 5.66 32.77
CA GLU A 244 -12.79 5.10 33.87
C GLU A 244 -13.88 4.14 33.38
N ILE A 245 -14.60 4.48 32.30
CA ILE A 245 -15.63 3.61 31.71
C ILE A 245 -15.01 2.31 31.13
N THR A 246 -13.80 2.44 30.61
CA THR A 246 -13.00 1.33 30.08
C THR A 246 -12.17 0.63 31.15
N ALA A 247 -12.13 1.12 32.39
CA ALA A 247 -11.40 0.48 33.48
C ALA A 247 -11.99 -0.92 33.71
N GLY A 248 -11.20 -1.95 33.39
CA GLY A 248 -11.61 -3.36 33.45
C GLY A 248 -12.21 -3.92 32.15
N ARG A 249 -12.45 -3.09 31.13
CA ARG A 249 -12.93 -3.53 29.82
C ARG A 249 -11.78 -3.95 28.91
N LEU A 250 -12.11 -4.88 28.01
CA LEU A 250 -11.17 -5.75 27.32
C LEU A 250 -10.82 -5.26 25.91
N TYR A 251 -10.94 -3.95 25.66
CA TYR A 251 -10.70 -3.31 24.36
C TYR A 251 -10.09 -1.92 24.58
N ASP A 252 -8.90 -1.68 24.04
CA ASP A 252 -8.22 -0.40 24.12
C ASP A 252 -7.50 -0.06 22.81
N VAL A 253 -7.52 1.20 22.41
CA VAL A 253 -6.83 1.68 21.20
C VAL A 253 -5.54 2.36 21.63
N LEU A 254 -4.43 1.62 21.52
CA LEU A 254 -3.11 2.02 22.00
C LEU A 254 -2.53 3.22 21.23
N ALA A 255 -2.73 3.22 19.91
CA ALA A 255 -2.30 4.28 19.01
C ALA A 255 -3.06 4.19 17.69
N GLN A 256 -3.10 5.29 16.95
CA GLN A 256 -3.75 5.39 15.65
C GLN A 256 -2.93 6.26 14.70
N VAL A 257 -2.83 5.84 13.45
CA VAL A 257 -2.37 6.68 12.34
C VAL A 257 -3.49 6.83 11.33
N VAL A 258 -3.69 8.06 10.85
CA VAL A 258 -4.70 8.44 9.87
C VAL A 258 -4.00 8.98 8.64
N ILE A 259 -4.30 8.45 7.46
CA ILE A 259 -3.68 8.84 6.18
C ILE A 259 -4.77 9.13 5.16
N GLY A 260 -4.81 10.36 4.65
CA GLY A 260 -5.77 10.75 3.62
C GLY A 260 -5.56 12.18 3.09
N PRO A 261 -6.25 12.57 2.01
CA PRO A 261 -7.06 11.70 1.17
C PRO A 261 -6.17 10.76 0.35
N ILE A 262 -6.66 9.54 0.12
CA ILE A 262 -6.04 8.57 -0.79
C ILE A 262 -7.11 8.01 -1.75
N SER A 263 -6.67 7.52 -2.91
CA SER A 263 -7.53 6.73 -3.78
C SER A 263 -7.51 5.25 -3.36
N ASP A 264 -8.55 4.51 -3.73
CA ASP A 264 -8.64 3.05 -3.65
C ASP A 264 -7.39 2.32 -4.20
N SER A 265 -6.77 2.93 -5.21
CA SER A 265 -5.66 2.40 -5.99
C SER A 265 -4.29 2.95 -5.57
N PHE A 266 -4.23 3.76 -4.50
CA PHE A 266 -3.03 4.43 -4.00
C PHE A 266 -2.28 5.22 -5.09
N LYS A 267 -3.02 5.74 -6.07
CA LYS A 267 -2.52 6.62 -7.14
C LYS A 267 -2.70 8.08 -6.74
N PRO A 268 -2.00 9.03 -7.40
CA PRO A 268 -2.26 10.46 -7.20
C PRO A 268 -3.73 10.80 -7.44
N LEU A 269 -4.36 11.42 -6.45
CA LEU A 269 -5.79 11.68 -6.41
C LEU A 269 -6.19 12.75 -7.44
N ARG A 270 -7.12 12.41 -8.33
CA ARG A 270 -7.73 13.35 -9.29
C ARG A 270 -8.96 14.01 -8.66
N GLN A 271 -9.48 15.05 -9.32
CA GLN A 271 -10.62 15.80 -8.80
C GLN A 271 -11.91 14.96 -8.73
N GLU A 272 -12.05 13.98 -9.63
CA GLU A 272 -13.23 13.10 -9.74
C GLU A 272 -13.07 11.79 -8.93
N ASP A 273 -11.87 11.53 -8.39
CA ASP A 273 -11.62 10.29 -7.66
C ASP A 273 -12.28 10.34 -6.27
N GLU A 274 -12.83 9.20 -5.86
CA GLU A 274 -13.35 9.03 -4.51
C GLU A 274 -12.21 9.16 -3.48
N ARG A 275 -12.50 9.85 -2.37
CA ARG A 275 -11.52 10.17 -1.33
C ARG A 275 -11.71 9.25 -0.15
N TYR A 276 -10.73 8.40 0.08
CA TYR A 276 -10.68 7.52 1.24
C TYR A 276 -9.75 8.11 2.30
N THR A 277 -10.02 7.74 3.55
CA THR A 277 -9.07 7.92 4.65
C THR A 277 -8.75 6.56 5.24
N LEU A 278 -7.49 6.15 5.12
CA LEU A 278 -7.01 4.92 5.76
C LEU A 278 -6.62 5.24 7.19
N THR A 279 -7.28 4.57 8.13
CA THR A 279 -6.92 4.66 9.55
C THR A 279 -6.37 3.31 10.00
N ALA A 280 -5.14 3.27 10.51
CA ALA A 280 -4.57 2.07 11.11
C ALA A 280 -4.47 2.26 12.62
N GLN A 281 -5.11 1.36 13.36
CA GLN A 281 -5.20 1.36 14.82
C GLN A 281 -4.47 0.14 15.39
N MET A 282 -3.71 0.34 16.46
CA MET A 282 -3.21 -0.75 17.27
C MET A 282 -4.17 -0.97 18.44
N ILE A 283 -4.81 -2.14 18.47
CA ILE A 283 -5.86 -2.46 19.45
C ILE A 283 -5.34 -3.53 20.39
N LEU A 284 -5.44 -3.29 21.68
CA LEU A 284 -5.31 -4.30 22.71
C LEU A 284 -6.70 -4.88 22.99
N SER A 285 -6.83 -6.20 22.91
CA SER A 285 -8.06 -6.88 23.31
C SER A 285 -7.80 -8.10 24.19
N LYS A 286 -8.71 -8.37 25.13
CA LYS A 286 -8.62 -9.52 26.02
C LYS A 286 -9.90 -10.36 25.89
N PRO A 287 -9.92 -11.45 25.12
CA PRO A 287 -11.09 -12.33 25.09
C PRO A 287 -11.37 -12.85 26.51
N GLN A 288 -12.66 -13.02 26.89
CA GLN A 288 -13.15 -13.27 28.26
C GLN A 288 -12.34 -14.27 29.13
N GLU A 289 -11.60 -15.20 28.54
CA GLU A 289 -10.77 -16.18 29.26
C GLU A 289 -9.36 -16.39 28.66
N ARG A 290 -8.89 -15.46 27.82
CA ARG A 290 -7.66 -15.65 27.04
C ARG A 290 -6.57 -14.64 27.37
N LYS A 291 -5.38 -15.00 26.89
CA LYS A 291 -4.22 -14.13 26.77
C LYS A 291 -4.59 -12.84 26.03
N LEU A 292 -3.93 -11.76 26.43
CA LEU A 292 -4.03 -10.48 25.75
C LEU A 292 -3.58 -10.62 24.29
N SER A 293 -4.29 -9.93 23.42
CA SER A 293 -4.05 -9.96 21.98
C SER A 293 -3.94 -8.55 21.45
N ILE A 294 -2.96 -8.33 20.58
CA ILE A 294 -2.69 -7.03 19.97
C ILE A 294 -2.94 -7.18 18.48
N HIS A 295 -3.82 -6.34 17.95
CA HIS A 295 -4.27 -6.40 16.56
C HIS A 295 -3.99 -5.09 15.85
N LEU A 296 -3.57 -5.17 14.59
CA LEU A 296 -3.61 -4.04 13.67
C LEU A 296 -4.98 -4.03 12.99
N ASN A 297 -5.80 -3.03 13.32
CA ASN A 297 -7.09 -2.81 12.70
C ASN A 297 -6.99 -1.69 11.67
N ILE A 298 -7.52 -1.93 10.47
CA ILE A 298 -7.54 -0.94 9.39
C ILE A 298 -8.99 -0.53 9.18
N LEU A 299 -9.27 0.77 9.14
CA LEU A 299 -10.58 1.36 8.88
C LEU A 299 -10.55 2.20 7.60
N GLY A 300 -11.72 2.42 7.01
CA GLY A 300 -11.96 3.30 5.85
C GLY A 300 -11.77 2.61 4.50
N LEU A 301 -10.67 1.85 4.35
CA LEU A 301 -10.45 0.92 3.25
C LEU A 301 -10.39 -0.51 3.80
N ASP A 302 -11.18 -1.41 3.21
CA ASP A 302 -11.11 -2.82 3.57
C ASP A 302 -9.72 -3.37 3.19
N PRO A 303 -8.97 -3.98 4.14
CA PRO A 303 -7.75 -4.69 3.82
C PRO A 303 -7.90 -5.70 2.69
N ASP A 304 -9.04 -6.38 2.63
CA ASP A 304 -9.27 -7.44 1.64
C ASP A 304 -9.38 -6.85 0.23
N ASP A 305 -10.03 -5.69 0.09
CA ASP A 305 -10.06 -4.92 -1.15
C ASP A 305 -8.65 -4.46 -1.55
N ILE A 306 -7.86 -3.96 -0.60
CA ILE A 306 -6.45 -3.58 -0.85
C ILE A 306 -5.65 -4.79 -1.32
N TYR A 307 -5.86 -5.96 -0.70
CA TYR A 307 -5.14 -7.18 -1.03
C TYR A 307 -5.54 -7.75 -2.39
N GLU A 308 -6.83 -7.77 -2.71
CA GLU A 308 -7.34 -8.20 -4.01
C GLU A 308 -6.86 -7.26 -5.12
N ALA A 309 -6.98 -5.94 -4.91
CA ALA A 309 -6.50 -4.95 -5.86
C ALA A 309 -4.98 -5.04 -6.04
N ALA A 310 -4.22 -5.26 -4.97
CA ALA A 310 -2.77 -5.47 -5.04
C ALA A 310 -2.38 -6.75 -5.79
N ALA A 311 -3.17 -7.83 -5.68
CA ALA A 311 -2.94 -9.07 -6.41
C ALA A 311 -3.18 -8.91 -7.92
N LYS A 312 -4.12 -8.05 -8.31
CA LYS A 312 -4.39 -7.69 -9.72
C LYS A 312 -3.42 -6.64 -10.27
N ALA A 313 -2.78 -5.86 -9.39
CA ALA A 313 -1.86 -4.78 -9.78
C ALA A 313 -0.46 -5.29 -10.14
N ALA A 314 0.36 -4.42 -10.72
CA ALA A 314 1.77 -4.72 -10.98
C ALA A 314 2.50 -5.07 -9.66
N PRO A 315 3.37 -6.09 -9.62
CA PRO A 315 4.05 -6.54 -8.38
C PRO A 315 4.86 -5.46 -7.64
N ARG A 316 5.26 -4.40 -8.34
CA ARG A 316 6.00 -3.25 -7.78
C ARG A 316 5.19 -1.94 -7.78
N GLY A 317 3.89 -2.03 -8.02
CA GLY A 317 2.96 -0.89 -8.01
C GLY A 317 2.72 -0.34 -6.60
N PRO A 318 2.06 0.83 -6.48
CA PRO A 318 1.72 1.44 -5.20
C PRO A 318 0.92 0.51 -4.28
N LEU A 319 -0.15 -0.09 -4.78
CA LEU A 319 -0.98 -1.05 -4.04
C LEU A 319 -0.17 -2.24 -3.48
N ALA A 320 0.66 -2.88 -4.31
CA ALA A 320 1.50 -3.99 -3.86
C ALA A 320 2.48 -3.57 -2.75
N ARG A 321 3.03 -2.36 -2.84
CA ARG A 321 3.88 -1.80 -1.78
C ARG A 321 3.07 -1.48 -0.51
N ALA A 322 1.90 -0.85 -0.64
CA ALA A 322 1.02 -0.54 0.48
C ALA A 322 0.60 -1.81 1.24
N ARG A 323 0.16 -2.85 0.50
CA ARG A 323 -0.09 -4.20 1.04
C ARG A 323 1.09 -4.70 1.87
N ASN A 324 2.31 -4.66 1.32
CA ASN A 324 3.49 -5.15 2.02
C ASN A 324 3.81 -4.34 3.29
N CYS A 325 3.56 -3.02 3.28
CA CYS A 325 3.69 -2.18 4.48
C CYS A 325 2.71 -2.62 5.57
N ILE A 326 1.43 -2.84 5.23
CA ILE A 326 0.40 -3.30 6.18
C ILE A 326 0.76 -4.69 6.73
N LEU A 327 1.17 -5.63 5.88
CA LEU A 327 1.58 -6.97 6.30
C LEU A 327 2.81 -6.94 7.22
N SER A 328 3.76 -6.04 6.98
CA SER A 328 4.91 -5.84 7.86
C SER A 328 4.48 -5.35 9.24
N ALA A 329 3.60 -4.34 9.30
CA ALA A 329 3.07 -3.83 10.56
C ALA A 329 2.26 -4.88 11.33
N GLN A 330 1.46 -5.70 10.64
CA GLN A 330 0.76 -6.84 11.26
C GLN A 330 1.74 -7.86 11.86
N LYS A 331 2.86 -8.14 11.17
CA LYS A 331 3.91 -9.03 11.68
C LYS A 331 4.58 -8.45 12.93
N GLU A 332 4.83 -7.15 12.96
CA GLU A 332 5.38 -6.47 14.14
C GLU A 332 4.40 -6.45 15.31
N ALA A 333 3.11 -6.19 15.06
CA ALA A 333 2.05 -6.29 16.08
C ALA A 333 2.00 -7.69 16.72
N ARG A 334 2.12 -8.75 15.92
CA ARG A 334 2.17 -10.14 16.43
C ARG A 334 3.40 -10.38 17.31
N LYS A 335 4.57 -9.89 16.90
CA LYS A 335 5.78 -9.98 17.75
C LYS A 335 5.58 -9.25 19.08
N LEU A 336 4.96 -8.07 19.05
CA LEU A 336 4.65 -7.33 20.27
C LEU A 336 3.68 -8.10 21.17
N GLN A 337 2.66 -8.74 20.58
CA GLN A 337 1.73 -9.63 21.30
C GLN A 337 2.47 -10.83 21.93
N GLU A 338 3.38 -11.48 21.21
CA GLU A 338 4.20 -12.58 21.74
C GLU A 338 5.03 -12.12 22.94
N LEU A 339 5.69 -10.96 22.83
CA LEU A 339 6.48 -10.39 23.92
C LEU A 339 5.62 -10.01 25.13
N LEU A 340 4.44 -9.44 24.92
CA LEU A 340 3.47 -9.15 25.98
C LEU A 340 3.04 -10.44 26.70
N ASN A 341 2.71 -11.49 25.94
CA ASN A 341 2.29 -12.77 26.50
C ASN A 341 3.39 -13.52 27.24
N LEU A 342 4.65 -13.25 26.91
CA LEU A 342 5.83 -13.70 27.65
C LEU A 342 6.20 -12.79 28.84
N LYS A 343 5.38 -11.77 29.13
CA LYS A 343 5.63 -10.74 30.16
C LYS A 343 6.98 -10.02 30.00
N ARG A 344 7.47 -9.89 28.77
CA ARG A 344 8.72 -9.17 28.43
C ARG A 344 8.50 -7.68 28.17
N VAL A 345 7.25 -7.27 28.00
CA VAL A 345 6.83 -5.88 27.81
C VAL A 345 5.73 -5.58 28.82
N ASN A 346 5.89 -4.47 29.54
CA ASN A 346 4.89 -3.99 30.50
C ASN A 346 3.74 -3.31 29.76
N HIS A 347 2.54 -3.42 30.32
CA HIS A 347 1.34 -2.78 29.79
C HIS A 347 1.50 -1.28 29.55
N ASP A 348 2.15 -0.57 30.48
CA ASP A 348 2.35 0.88 30.41
C ASP A 348 3.21 1.33 29.22
N ARG A 349 4.04 0.43 28.66
CA ARG A 349 4.89 0.71 27.49
C ARG A 349 4.23 0.34 26.16
N LEU A 350 3.07 -0.32 26.18
CA LEU A 350 2.38 -0.74 24.96
C LEU A 350 2.01 0.44 24.05
N PRO A 351 1.54 1.60 24.55
CA PRO A 351 1.27 2.76 23.69
C PRO A 351 2.53 3.24 22.95
N ASP A 352 3.69 3.26 23.61
CA ASP A 352 4.96 3.68 22.99
C ASP A 352 5.43 2.70 21.91
N GLU A 353 5.32 1.40 22.16
CA GLU A 353 5.69 0.37 21.19
C GLU A 353 4.72 0.34 20.00
N ALA A 354 3.42 0.52 20.26
CA ALA A 354 2.40 0.68 19.22
C ALA A 354 2.67 1.92 18.35
N GLU A 355 3.04 3.04 18.99
CA GLU A 355 3.40 4.28 18.31
C GLU A 355 4.60 4.10 17.37
N LYS A 356 5.64 3.37 17.79
CA LYS A 356 6.81 3.06 16.94
C LYS A 356 6.41 2.27 15.69
N ILE A 357 5.64 1.19 15.86
CA ILE A 357 5.18 0.34 14.76
C ILE A 357 4.33 1.15 13.77
N LEU A 358 3.37 1.93 14.29
CA LEU A 358 2.49 2.76 13.46
C LEU A 358 3.23 3.93 12.79
N SER A 359 4.27 4.48 13.41
CA SER A 359 5.13 5.50 12.80
C SER A 359 5.92 4.95 11.61
N HIS A 360 6.46 3.74 11.74
CA HIS A 360 7.09 3.05 10.60
C HIS A 360 6.10 2.75 9.47
N LEU A 361 4.89 2.30 9.82
CA LEU A 361 3.81 2.07 8.86
C LEU A 361 3.44 3.39 8.14
N ARG A 362 3.25 4.47 8.91
CA ARG A 362 2.97 5.83 8.41
C ARG A 362 3.99 6.24 7.37
N ASP A 363 5.27 6.22 7.73
CA ASP A 363 6.34 6.70 6.86
C ASP A 363 6.47 5.84 5.61
N SER A 364 6.24 4.53 5.74
CA SER A 364 6.27 3.60 4.61
C SER A 364 5.12 3.83 3.65
N LEU A 365 3.88 3.94 4.14
CA LEU A 365 2.70 4.26 3.32
C LEU A 365 2.82 5.65 2.68
N PHE A 366 3.30 6.63 3.42
CA PHE A 366 3.51 7.98 2.92
C PHE A 366 4.57 8.02 1.81
N ARG A 367 5.64 7.23 1.91
CA ARG A 367 6.62 7.03 0.82
C ARG A 367 6.01 6.37 -0.40
N VAL A 368 5.08 5.42 -0.24
CA VAL A 368 4.35 4.81 -1.35
C VAL A 368 3.54 5.86 -2.10
N LEU A 369 2.78 6.69 -1.37
CA LEU A 369 1.95 7.76 -1.93
C LEU A 369 2.78 8.87 -2.60
N LYS A 370 3.90 9.30 -1.98
CA LYS A 370 4.79 10.33 -2.56
C LYS A 370 5.69 9.82 -3.67
N GLY A 371 6.03 8.54 -3.67
CA GLY A 371 7.00 7.94 -4.60
C GLY A 371 6.58 8.09 -6.07
N ASP A 372 5.28 8.05 -6.34
CA ASP A 372 4.74 8.21 -7.69
C ASP A 372 4.77 9.67 -8.14
N LEU A 373 4.50 10.62 -7.25
CA LEU A 373 4.61 12.06 -7.53
C LEU A 373 6.06 12.46 -7.84
N LYS A 374 7.03 12.01 -7.04
CA LYS A 374 8.45 12.33 -7.28
C LYS A 374 8.99 11.66 -8.53
N ARG A 375 8.61 10.41 -8.81
CA ARG A 375 9.10 9.70 -10.00
C ARG A 375 8.53 10.31 -11.28
N THR A 376 7.29 10.78 -11.26
CA THR A 376 6.68 11.50 -12.39
C THR A 376 7.22 12.91 -12.52
N HIS A 377 7.45 13.65 -11.44
CA HIS A 377 8.09 14.97 -11.53
C HIS A 377 9.52 14.85 -12.02
N HIS A 378 10.36 13.96 -11.50
CA HIS A 378 11.72 13.78 -12.03
C HIS A 378 11.73 13.26 -13.48
N ALA A 379 10.81 12.38 -13.87
CA ALA A 379 10.68 11.95 -15.26
C ALA A 379 10.24 13.12 -16.16
N LYS A 380 9.27 13.92 -15.72
CA LYS A 380 8.81 15.14 -16.42
C LYS A 380 9.89 16.21 -16.48
N THR A 381 10.60 16.49 -15.39
CA THR A 381 11.73 17.42 -15.35
C THR A 381 12.85 16.94 -16.26
N ARG A 382 13.20 15.64 -16.26
CA ARG A 382 14.19 15.07 -17.19
C ARG A 382 13.73 15.11 -18.66
N HIS A 383 12.43 14.98 -18.90
CA HIS A 383 11.85 15.09 -20.24
C HIS A 383 11.82 16.54 -20.72
N HIS A 384 11.50 17.49 -19.84
CA HIS A 384 11.45 18.92 -20.15
C HIS A 384 12.83 19.57 -20.20
N SER A 385 13.77 19.18 -19.34
CA SER A 385 15.14 19.69 -19.39
C SER A 385 15.95 19.08 -20.52
N MET A 386 15.48 17.97 -21.13
CA MET A 386 16.28 17.07 -21.98
C MET A 386 17.62 16.61 -21.35
N GLU A 387 17.88 16.96 -20.08
CA GLU A 387 19.05 16.56 -19.34
C GLU A 387 18.74 15.26 -18.61
N ARG A 388 18.88 14.16 -19.36
CA ARG A 388 19.09 12.84 -18.76
C ARG A 388 20.37 12.85 -17.90
N PRO A 389 20.66 11.82 -17.09
CA PRO A 389 21.90 11.72 -16.31
C PRO A 389 23.11 11.64 -17.23
N THR A 390 23.48 12.79 -17.77
CA THR A 390 24.52 13.03 -18.75
C THR A 390 25.86 12.77 -18.10
N SER A 391 26.04 13.16 -16.84
CA SER A 391 27.32 13.07 -16.14
C SER A 391 27.95 11.66 -16.17
N GLU A 392 27.16 10.60 -15.99
CA GLU A 392 27.66 9.22 -16.15
C GLU A 392 27.92 8.87 -17.62
N ALA A 393 27.01 9.22 -18.53
CA ALA A 393 27.18 8.95 -19.96
C ALA A 393 28.44 9.62 -20.53
N TRP A 394 28.69 10.89 -20.18
CA TRP A 394 29.90 11.62 -20.57
C TRP A 394 31.15 11.02 -19.91
N ARG A 395 31.08 10.65 -18.64
CA ARG A 395 32.21 10.02 -17.93
C ARG A 395 32.58 8.70 -18.58
N ASP A 396 31.58 7.88 -18.90
CA ASP A 396 31.77 6.60 -19.58
C ASP A 396 32.28 6.81 -21.02
N ALA A 397 31.72 7.77 -21.78
CA ALA A 397 32.19 8.12 -23.12
C ALA A 397 33.63 8.63 -23.16
N LYS A 398 34.05 9.41 -22.16
CA LYS A 398 35.44 9.88 -22.04
C LYS A 398 36.39 8.73 -21.72
N ARG A 399 36.01 7.86 -20.79
CA ARG A 399 36.83 6.72 -20.34
C ARG A 399 36.81 5.52 -21.29
N ALA A 400 35.81 5.42 -22.16
CA ALA A 400 35.70 4.34 -23.13
C ALA A 400 36.88 4.38 -24.11
N GLY A 401 37.62 3.27 -24.20
CA GLY A 401 38.58 3.04 -25.28
C GLY A 401 37.88 2.86 -26.62
N ASN A 402 38.65 2.86 -27.70
CA ASN A 402 38.13 2.78 -29.07
C ASN A 402 37.35 1.48 -29.31
N GLU A 403 37.73 0.40 -28.64
CA GLU A 403 37.08 -0.91 -28.67
C GLU A 403 35.67 -0.91 -28.06
N ARG A 404 35.27 0.16 -27.38
CA ARG A 404 33.95 0.34 -26.76
C ARG A 404 33.08 1.38 -27.47
N LEU A 405 33.52 1.84 -28.64
CA LEU A 405 32.80 2.79 -29.47
C LEU A 405 32.30 2.07 -30.72
N PHE A 406 31.01 2.15 -30.96
CA PHE A 406 30.36 1.52 -32.10
C PHE A 406 29.51 2.55 -32.85
N TRP A 407 29.38 2.37 -34.15
CA TRP A 407 28.44 3.06 -35.01
C TRP A 407 27.16 2.22 -35.14
N ASP A 408 26.01 2.75 -34.75
CA ASP A 408 24.71 2.13 -35.04
C ASP A 408 24.31 2.49 -36.46
N GLN A 409 24.37 1.52 -37.37
CA GLN A 409 24.09 1.73 -38.79
C GLN A 409 22.64 2.15 -39.08
N HIS A 410 21.70 1.81 -38.20
CA HIS A 410 20.28 2.04 -38.45
C HIS A 410 19.82 3.41 -37.94
N GLN A 411 20.50 3.96 -36.94
CA GLN A 411 20.12 5.21 -36.29
C GLN A 411 21.16 6.32 -36.52
N GLU A 412 22.25 6.02 -37.22
CA GLU A 412 23.36 6.93 -37.50
C GLU A 412 23.87 7.63 -36.22
N THR A 413 24.10 6.83 -35.18
CA THR A 413 24.52 7.30 -33.86
C THR A 413 25.75 6.57 -33.36
N VAL A 414 26.50 7.25 -32.49
CA VAL A 414 27.65 6.67 -31.80
C VAL A 414 27.18 6.01 -30.50
N VAL A 415 27.47 4.72 -30.37
CA VAL A 415 27.15 3.90 -29.22
C VAL A 415 28.41 3.69 -28.39
N VAL A 416 28.35 4.09 -27.14
CA VAL A 416 29.41 3.92 -26.15
C VAL A 416 29.00 2.82 -25.17
N VAL A 417 29.83 1.79 -25.04
CA VAL A 417 29.62 0.71 -24.08
C VAL A 417 30.42 0.99 -22.80
N GLY A 418 29.71 1.33 -21.73
CA GLY A 418 30.25 1.55 -20.39
C GLY A 418 30.35 0.26 -19.55
N PRO A 419 30.85 0.36 -18.30
CA PRO A 419 30.94 -0.78 -17.38
C PRO A 419 29.58 -1.42 -17.08
N LYS A 420 29.59 -2.72 -16.75
CA LYS A 420 28.39 -3.50 -16.34
C LYS A 420 27.26 -3.46 -17.39
N GLY A 421 27.60 -3.45 -18.67
CA GLY A 421 26.64 -3.46 -19.78
C GLY A 421 25.83 -2.17 -19.93
N ARG A 422 26.25 -1.05 -19.31
CA ARG A 422 25.65 0.26 -19.59
C ARG A 422 25.98 0.67 -21.01
N VAL A 423 25.02 1.22 -21.72
CA VAL A 423 25.19 1.75 -23.07
C VAL A 423 24.66 3.16 -23.15
N HIS A 424 25.42 4.02 -23.80
CA HIS A 424 25.08 5.41 -24.02
C HIS A 424 25.13 5.69 -25.52
N VAL A 425 24.04 6.25 -26.06
CA VAL A 425 23.91 6.59 -27.47
C VAL A 425 24.06 8.10 -27.60
N PHE A 426 24.89 8.52 -28.55
CA PHE A 426 25.21 9.90 -28.85
C PHE A 426 24.99 10.19 -30.33
N SER A 427 24.66 11.43 -30.66
CA SER A 427 24.78 11.92 -32.04
C SER A 427 26.25 12.04 -32.44
N LEU A 428 26.51 12.28 -33.74
CA LEU A 428 27.86 12.56 -34.25
C LEU A 428 28.51 13.78 -33.56
N ASP A 429 27.69 14.79 -33.24
CA ASP A 429 28.09 16.00 -32.49
C ASP A 429 28.28 15.76 -30.98
N ALA A 430 28.36 14.49 -30.57
CA ALA A 430 28.48 14.07 -29.18
C ALA A 430 27.33 14.54 -28.26
N ARG A 431 26.13 14.82 -28.80
CA ARG A 431 24.96 15.09 -27.96
C ARG A 431 24.38 13.77 -27.47
N HIS A 432 24.19 13.66 -26.15
CA HIS A 432 23.61 12.45 -25.56
C HIS A 432 22.15 12.27 -26.01
N VAL A 433 21.83 11.14 -26.64
CA VAL A 433 20.49 10.79 -27.13
C VAL A 433 19.76 9.95 -26.08
N THR A 434 20.34 8.82 -25.68
CA THR A 434 19.73 7.90 -24.72
C THR A 434 20.74 7.02 -23.99
N SER A 435 20.31 6.41 -22.89
CA SER A 435 21.08 5.40 -22.17
C SER A 435 20.23 4.17 -21.93
N MET A 436 20.85 2.99 -21.99
CA MET A 436 20.20 1.70 -21.72
C MET A 436 21.17 0.71 -21.09
N ARG A 437 20.69 -0.47 -20.70
CA ARG A 437 21.53 -1.60 -20.32
C ARG A 437 21.34 -2.73 -21.31
N LEU A 438 22.43 -3.33 -21.76
CA LEU A 438 22.40 -4.53 -22.57
C LEU A 438 22.24 -5.76 -21.68
N GLY A 439 21.49 -6.74 -22.18
CA GLY A 439 21.51 -8.10 -21.66
C GLY A 439 22.83 -8.80 -21.95
N ALA A 440 23.10 -9.91 -21.26
CA ALA A 440 24.25 -10.77 -21.57
C ALA A 440 24.16 -11.28 -23.02
N GLY A 441 25.26 -11.19 -23.77
CA GLY A 441 25.32 -11.62 -25.19
C GLY A 441 24.73 -10.64 -26.21
N GLU A 442 24.08 -9.55 -25.76
CA GLU A 442 23.37 -8.65 -26.68
C GLU A 442 24.33 -7.78 -27.51
N LEU A 443 25.50 -7.43 -26.96
CA LEU A 443 26.54 -6.69 -27.68
C LEU A 443 27.07 -7.54 -28.84
N GLU A 444 27.47 -8.77 -28.54
CA GLU A 444 27.99 -9.75 -29.49
C GLU A 444 26.97 -10.02 -30.59
N ARG A 445 25.69 -10.17 -30.22
CA ARG A 445 24.61 -10.35 -31.18
C ARG A 445 24.44 -9.15 -32.11
N LYS A 446 24.46 -7.91 -31.59
CA LYS A 446 24.31 -6.70 -32.42
C LYS A 446 25.51 -6.45 -33.33
N THR A 447 26.71 -6.74 -32.85
CA THR A 447 27.93 -6.65 -33.64
C THR A 447 27.99 -7.76 -34.70
N GLY A 448 27.64 -8.99 -34.34
CA GLY A 448 27.58 -10.13 -35.28
C GLY A 448 26.52 -9.98 -36.37
N GLN A 449 25.41 -9.30 -36.08
CA GLN A 449 24.40 -8.92 -37.06
C GLN A 449 24.82 -7.72 -37.93
N GLY A 450 25.99 -7.12 -37.69
CA GLY A 450 26.47 -5.94 -38.39
C GLY A 450 25.71 -4.65 -38.05
N ARG A 451 24.72 -4.69 -37.16
CA ARG A 451 23.94 -3.51 -36.73
C ARG A 451 24.84 -2.47 -36.07
N TRP A 452 25.76 -2.94 -35.23
CA TRP A 452 26.77 -2.11 -34.59
C TRP A 452 28.14 -2.46 -35.16
N ARG A 453 28.80 -1.48 -35.76
CA ARG A 453 30.16 -1.64 -36.28
C ARG A 453 31.14 -0.90 -35.39
N PRO A 454 32.34 -1.42 -35.12
CA PRO A 454 33.36 -0.64 -34.41
C PRO A 454 33.60 0.70 -35.08
N LEU A 455 33.65 1.77 -34.29
CA LEU A 455 33.88 3.12 -34.80
C LEU A 455 35.35 3.23 -35.26
N ILE A 456 35.59 3.72 -36.48
CA ILE A 456 36.94 3.74 -37.09
C ILE A 456 37.63 5.10 -36.99
N GLY A 457 38.97 5.11 -37.15
CA GLY A 457 39.92 6.16 -36.77
C GLY A 457 39.43 7.61 -36.82
N GLU A 458 39.02 8.11 -37.99
CA GLU A 458 38.59 9.51 -38.14
C GLU A 458 37.29 9.80 -37.36
N GLN A 459 36.30 8.91 -37.44
CA GLN A 459 35.04 9.04 -36.70
C GLN A 459 35.25 9.05 -35.19
N VAL A 460 36.20 8.23 -34.70
CA VAL A 460 36.59 8.22 -33.29
C VAL A 460 37.18 9.57 -32.88
N ARG A 461 38.09 10.13 -33.69
CA ARG A 461 38.72 11.43 -33.42
C ARG A 461 37.68 12.54 -33.40
N THR A 462 36.81 12.60 -34.40
CA THR A 462 35.72 13.59 -34.51
C THR A 462 34.77 13.50 -33.31
N PHE A 463 34.33 12.29 -32.97
CA PHE A 463 33.46 12.08 -31.81
C PHE A 463 34.13 12.52 -30.50
N LYS A 464 35.39 12.12 -30.26
CA LYS A 464 36.13 12.49 -29.04
C LYS A 464 36.40 14.00 -28.96
N PHE A 465 36.66 14.65 -30.09
CA PHE A 465 36.81 16.12 -30.17
C PHE A 465 35.50 16.82 -29.77
N ASN A 466 34.38 16.43 -30.41
CA ASN A 466 33.05 16.97 -30.11
C ASN A 466 32.63 16.71 -28.65
N LEU A 467 33.02 15.56 -28.09
CA LEU A 467 32.76 15.18 -26.71
C LEU A 467 33.50 16.09 -25.70
N ASN A 468 34.66 16.63 -26.08
CA ASN A 468 35.41 17.57 -25.24
C ASN A 468 34.87 19.01 -25.36
N GLN A 469 34.50 19.44 -26.56
CA GLN A 469 33.92 20.77 -26.83
C GLN A 469 32.55 20.98 -26.17
N SER A 470 31.67 19.98 -26.27
CA SER A 470 30.28 20.07 -25.75
C SER A 470 30.16 20.22 -24.23
N ARG A 471 31.25 20.02 -23.47
CA ARG A 471 31.28 20.30 -22.03
C ARG A 471 31.56 21.76 -21.72
N GLN A 472 32.40 22.42 -22.53
CA GLN A 472 32.77 23.82 -22.33
C GLN A 472 31.59 24.74 -22.60
N SER A 473 30.79 24.46 -23.63
CA SER A 473 29.58 25.26 -23.96
C SER A 473 28.42 25.11 -22.98
N ARG A 474 28.48 24.19 -22.01
CA ARG A 474 27.46 24.03 -20.95
C ARG A 474 27.90 24.55 -19.58
N MET A 475 29.18 24.88 -19.42
CA MET A 475 29.71 25.50 -18.20
C MET A 475 29.65 27.03 -18.26
N ASN A 476 29.55 27.58 -19.47
CA ASN A 476 29.17 28.96 -19.75
C ASN A 476 27.67 29.03 -20.00
#